data_AF-X0ZM02-F1
#
_entry.id   AF-X0ZM02-F1
#
_cell.length_a   1.000
_cell.length_b   1.000
_cell.length_c   1.000
_cell.angle_alpha   90.00
_cell.angle_beta   90.00
_cell.angle_gamma   90.00
#
_symmetry.space_group_name_H-M   'P 1'
#
loop_
_entity.id
_entity.type
_entity.pdbx_description
1 polymer ?
#
loop_
_entity_poly.entity_id
_entity_poly.type
_entity_poly.pdbx_seq_one_letter_code
_entity_poly.pdbx_strand_id
1 'polypeptide(L)'
;MGSKLINNVYVSSDAIDILEISKNYGAKVIKRPRTIARDNSTSEEALKHAIAFIKKNVKEKIDIIVFCQATSPLRTSEDIDNAIKYFISTQADSLFSAVILESLYTWRKQKRELISVSYDYKNRVRRQERPPLYLENGSIYIFKPEVLVKYNNR
;
A
#
# COMPACT_ATOMS: atom_id res chain seq x y z
N MET A 1 4.98 17.76 -4.73
CA MET A 1 5.59 16.55 -4.12
C MET A 1 7.03 16.86 -3.74
N GLY A 2 7.46 16.48 -2.54
CA GLY A 2 8.76 16.88 -1.97
C GLY A 2 9.68 15.72 -1.54
N SER A 3 9.32 14.47 -1.86
CA SER A 3 10.22 13.33 -1.63
C SER A 3 11.40 13.41 -2.57
N LYS A 4 12.61 13.18 -2.05
CA LYS A 4 13.86 13.30 -2.81
C LYS A 4 14.23 12.02 -3.55
N LEU A 5 13.58 10.90 -3.21
CA LEU A 5 13.92 9.57 -3.72
C LEU A 5 12.93 9.04 -4.78
N ILE A 6 11.83 9.75 -5.03
CA ILE A 6 10.86 9.37 -6.06
C ILE A 6 11.25 10.01 -7.40
N ASN A 7 11.46 9.19 -8.42
CA ASN A 7 11.78 9.67 -9.77
C ASN A 7 10.54 10.09 -10.56
N ASN A 8 9.47 9.31 -10.48
CA ASN A 8 8.27 9.51 -11.28
C ASN A 8 7.02 9.26 -10.43
N VAL A 9 5.99 10.06 -10.63
CA VAL A 9 4.71 9.91 -9.96
C VAL A 9 3.63 9.73 -11.00
N TYR A 10 2.82 8.68 -10.79
CA TYR A 10 1.71 8.35 -11.65
C TYR A 10 0.41 8.33 -10.85
N VAL A 11 -0.67 8.87 -11.42
CA VAL A 11 -2.03 8.70 -10.93
C VAL A 11 -2.82 7.85 -11.93
N SER A 12 -3.39 6.75 -11.45
CA SER A 12 -4.24 5.85 -12.22
C SER A 12 -5.69 6.09 -11.82
N SER A 13 -6.53 6.51 -12.77
CA SER A 13 -7.95 6.77 -12.54
C SER A 13 -8.74 6.59 -13.83
N ASP A 14 -10.01 6.24 -13.71
CA ASP A 14 -10.99 6.22 -14.80
C ASP A 14 -11.77 7.54 -14.91
N ALA A 15 -11.75 8.36 -13.85
CA ALA A 15 -12.43 9.65 -13.79
C ALA A 15 -11.55 10.77 -14.37
N ILE A 16 -12.10 11.52 -15.34
CA ILE A 16 -11.36 12.52 -16.11
C ILE A 16 -10.94 13.72 -15.24
N ASP A 17 -11.82 14.17 -14.37
CA ASP A 17 -11.59 15.24 -13.39
C ASP A 17 -10.39 14.93 -12.47
N ILE A 18 -10.29 13.70 -11.96
CA ILE A 18 -9.15 13.25 -11.15
C ILE A 18 -7.86 13.29 -11.97
N LEU A 19 -7.89 12.85 -13.23
CA LEU A 19 -6.70 12.86 -14.09
C LEU A 19 -6.27 14.30 -14.42
N GLU A 20 -7.21 15.20 -14.72
CA GLU A 20 -6.92 16.61 -15.00
C GLU A 20 -6.30 17.32 -13.79
N ILE A 21 -6.89 17.16 -12.60
CA ILE A 21 -6.34 17.71 -11.36
C ILE A 21 -4.93 17.14 -11.13
N SER A 22 -4.73 15.83 -11.30
CA SER A 22 -3.43 15.20 -11.10
C SER A 22 -2.33 15.77 -12.01
N LYS A 23 -2.65 16.06 -13.28
CA LYS A 23 -1.73 16.76 -14.19
C LYS A 23 -1.35 18.14 -13.69
N ASN A 24 -2.32 18.90 -13.19
CA ASN A 24 -2.09 20.25 -12.66
C ASN A 24 -1.13 20.25 -11.46
N TYR A 25 -1.09 19.15 -10.70
CA TYR A 25 -0.13 18.93 -9.61
C TYR A 25 1.18 18.25 -10.06
N GLY A 26 1.40 18.07 -11.36
CA GLY A 26 2.64 17.56 -11.95
C GLY A 26 2.76 16.03 -11.99
N ALA A 27 1.69 15.28 -11.69
CA ALA A 27 1.71 13.83 -11.84
C ALA A 27 1.49 13.41 -13.30
N LYS A 28 2.17 12.35 -13.73
CA LYS A 28 1.84 11.62 -14.95
C LYS A 28 0.53 10.88 -14.73
N VAL A 29 -0.28 10.71 -15.77
CA VAL A 29 -1.60 10.09 -15.62
C VAL A 29 -1.74 8.81 -16.43
N ILE A 30 -2.53 7.88 -15.90
CA ILE A 30 -2.87 6.61 -16.54
C ILE A 30 -4.39 6.49 -16.53
N LYS A 31 -5.00 6.53 -17.72
CA LYS A 31 -6.43 6.31 -17.85
C LYS A 31 -6.73 4.83 -17.65
N ARG A 32 -7.38 4.50 -16.54
CA ARG A 32 -7.72 3.13 -16.17
C ARG A 32 -8.99 2.68 -16.89
N PRO A 33 -9.03 1.47 -17.49
CA PRO A 33 -10.25 0.90 -18.03
C PRO A 33 -11.32 0.71 -16.95
N ARG A 34 -12.57 0.99 -17.29
CA ARG A 34 -13.72 0.87 -16.36
C ARG A 34 -13.93 -0.54 -15.82
N THR A 35 -13.39 -1.58 -16.48
CA THR A 35 -13.47 -2.97 -16.03
C THR A 35 -12.67 -3.23 -14.76
N ILE A 36 -11.61 -2.47 -14.50
CA ILE A 36 -10.73 -2.57 -13.32
C ILE A 36 -10.84 -1.35 -12.40
N ALA A 37 -11.99 -0.68 -12.45
CA ALA A 37 -12.33 0.52 -11.68
C ALA A 37 -13.70 0.39 -10.98
N ARG A 38 -14.17 -0.84 -10.78
CA ARG A 38 -15.46 -1.13 -10.13
C ARG A 38 -15.24 -1.32 -8.63
N ASP A 39 -16.34 -1.32 -7.86
CA ASP A 39 -16.29 -1.51 -6.41
C ASP A 39 -15.66 -2.85 -5.99
N ASN A 40 -15.68 -3.85 -6.86
CA ASN A 40 -15.06 -5.16 -6.65
C ASN A 40 -13.67 -5.29 -7.27
N SER A 41 -13.15 -4.25 -7.93
CA SER A 41 -11.81 -4.26 -8.51
C SER A 41 -10.76 -4.14 -7.42
N THR A 42 -9.65 -4.85 -7.58
CA THR A 42 -8.58 -4.86 -6.57
C THR A 42 -7.54 -3.77 -6.86
N SER A 43 -6.77 -3.40 -5.83
CA SER A 43 -5.61 -2.52 -6.03
C SER A 43 -4.57 -3.17 -6.94
N GLU A 44 -4.44 -4.50 -6.86
CA GLU A 44 -3.52 -5.32 -7.64
C GLU A 44 -3.83 -5.23 -9.14
N GLU A 45 -5.10 -5.28 -9.54
CA GLU A 45 -5.51 -5.09 -10.94
C GLU A 45 -5.10 -3.72 -11.48
N ALA A 46 -5.34 -2.67 -10.70
CA ALA A 46 -4.97 -1.30 -11.07
C ALA A 46 -3.44 -1.13 -11.16
N LEU A 47 -2.68 -1.72 -10.23
CA LEU A 47 -1.22 -1.69 -10.22
C LEU A 47 -0.64 -2.45 -11.42
N LYS A 48 -1.15 -3.64 -11.72
CA LYS A 48 -0.72 -4.42 -12.89
C LYS A 48 -0.98 -3.67 -14.20
N HIS A 49 -2.14 -3.03 -14.32
CA HIS A 49 -2.45 -2.17 -15.46
C HIS A 49 -1.47 -1.00 -15.58
N ALA A 50 -1.17 -0.31 -14.47
CA ALA A 50 -0.23 0.81 -14.47
C ALA A 50 1.18 0.37 -14.89
N ILE A 51 1.70 -0.74 -14.34
CA ILE A 51 3.00 -1.30 -14.70
C ILE A 51 3.05 -1.65 -16.20
N ALA A 52 2.03 -2.33 -16.70
CA ALA A 52 1.94 -2.70 -18.11
C ALA A 52 1.88 -1.45 -19.03
N PHE A 53 1.13 -0.44 -18.62
CA PHE A 53 1.04 0.84 -19.34
C PHE A 53 2.40 1.54 -19.41
N ILE A 54 3.12 1.65 -18.29
CA ILE A 54 4.43 2.31 -18.21
C ILE A 54 5.44 1.56 -19.08
N LYS A 55 5.51 0.23 -18.96
CA LYS A 55 6.41 -0.60 -19.78
C LYS A 55 6.14 -0.47 -21.27
N LYS A 56 4.87 -0.47 -21.69
CA LYS A 56 4.48 -0.44 -23.11
C LYS A 56 4.63 0.94 -23.74
N ASN A 57 4.17 1.99 -23.05
CA ASN A 57 4.01 3.32 -23.65
C ASN A 57 5.16 4.27 -23.30
N VAL A 58 5.68 4.19 -22.07
CA VAL A 58 6.75 5.09 -21.59
C VAL A 58 8.12 4.44 -21.75
N LYS A 59 8.18 3.10 -21.76
CA LYS A 59 9.42 2.30 -21.86
C LYS A 59 10.41 2.59 -20.72
N GLU A 60 9.90 2.99 -19.57
CA GLU A 60 10.69 3.20 -18.34
C GLU A 60 10.88 1.88 -17.58
N LYS A 61 12.08 1.69 -17.01
CA LYS A 61 12.35 0.63 -16.04
C LYS A 61 11.73 1.04 -14.70
N ILE A 62 11.08 0.08 -14.04
CA ILE A 62 10.51 0.25 -12.70
C ILE A 62 11.32 -0.63 -11.76
N ASP A 63 12.11 -0.03 -10.87
CA ASP A 63 12.92 -0.76 -9.89
C ASP A 63 12.13 -1.06 -8.62
N ILE A 64 11.39 -0.06 -8.12
CA ILE A 64 10.51 -0.16 -6.96
C ILE A 64 9.20 0.57 -7.24
N ILE A 65 8.12 0.10 -6.64
CA ILE A 65 6.81 0.75 -6.67
C ILE A 65 6.52 1.24 -5.26
N VAL A 66 6.22 2.53 -5.13
CA VAL A 66 5.68 3.12 -3.90
C VAL A 66 4.20 3.41 -4.13
N PHE A 67 3.35 2.54 -3.59
CA PHE A 67 1.89 2.67 -3.70
C PHE A 67 1.35 3.39 -2.47
N CYS A 68 0.78 4.57 -2.71
CA CYS A 68 0.20 5.44 -1.70
C CYS A 68 -1.32 5.56 -1.93
N GLN A 69 -2.13 5.20 -0.94
CA GLN A 69 -3.57 5.39 -1.04
C GLN A 69 -3.94 6.85 -0.72
N ALA A 70 -4.81 7.44 -1.54
CA ALA A 70 -5.25 8.83 -1.36
C ALA A 70 -6.02 9.06 -0.04
N THR A 71 -6.52 7.99 0.58
CA THR A 71 -7.22 7.98 1.87
C THR A 71 -6.30 8.21 3.08
N SER A 72 -4.99 8.32 2.88
CA SER A 72 -3.99 8.61 3.93
C SER A 72 -3.34 9.98 3.72
N PRO A 73 -4.06 11.11 3.91
CA PRO A 73 -3.57 12.45 3.54
C PRO A 73 -2.49 12.99 4.48
N LEU A 74 -2.36 12.44 5.69
CA LEU A 74 -1.38 12.89 6.69
C LEU A 74 0.05 12.42 6.40
N ARG A 75 0.24 11.55 5.39
CA ARG A 75 1.55 11.04 4.98
C ARG A 75 2.41 12.18 4.43
N THR A 76 3.58 12.37 5.01
CA THR A 76 4.56 13.36 4.56
C THR A 76 5.48 12.81 3.48
N SER A 77 6.25 13.70 2.82
CA SER A 77 7.33 13.27 1.92
C SER A 77 8.50 12.63 2.68
N GLU A 78 8.72 13.04 3.92
CA GLU A 78 9.77 12.48 4.77
C GLU A 78 9.46 11.03 5.15
N ASP A 79 8.20 10.70 5.43
CA ASP A 79 7.76 9.32 5.65
C ASP A 79 8.09 8.41 4.46
N ILE A 80 7.85 8.90 3.23
CA ILE A 80 8.18 8.16 2.01
C ILE A 80 9.69 7.96 1.89
N ASP A 81 10.48 9.02 2.06
CA ASP A 81 11.94 8.93 1.93
C ASP A 81 12.54 7.98 2.97
N ASN A 82 12.04 8.02 4.20
CA ASN A 82 12.47 7.12 5.28
C ASN A 82 12.08 5.67 5.00
N ALA A 83 10.84 5.43 4.51
CA ALA A 83 10.39 4.10 4.13
C ALA A 83 11.22 3.50 2.98
N ILE A 84 11.56 4.29 1.96
CA ILE A 84 12.42 3.85 0.84
C ILE A 84 13.82 3.50 1.34
N LYS A 85 14.43 4.36 2.17
CA LYS A 85 15.75 4.08 2.75
C LYS A 85 15.74 2.78 3.57
N TYR A 86 14.72 2.60 4.39
CA TYR A 86 14.58 1.38 5.20
C TYR A 86 14.46 0.14 4.31
N PHE A 87 13.56 0.17 3.32
CA PHE A 87 13.38 -0.90 2.33
C PHE A 87 14.69 -1.32 1.64
N ILE A 88 15.48 -0.33 1.18
CA ILE A 88 16.76 -0.57 0.53
C ILE A 88 17.77 -1.17 1.53
N SER A 89 17.85 -0.62 2.75
CA SER A 89 18.81 -1.06 3.76
C SER A 89 18.59 -2.50 4.22
N THR A 90 17.32 -2.94 4.29
CA THR A 90 16.96 -4.31 4.69
C THR A 90 17.02 -5.30 3.54
N GLN A 91 17.28 -4.84 2.31
CA GLN A 91 17.23 -5.64 1.08
C GLN A 91 15.91 -6.40 0.91
N ALA A 92 14.80 -5.80 1.37
CA ALA A 92 13.49 -6.43 1.32
C ALA A 92 12.97 -6.55 -0.14
N ASP A 93 11.96 -7.38 -0.33
CA ASP A 93 11.19 -7.47 -1.57
C ASP A 93 9.84 -6.71 -1.47
N SER A 94 9.29 -6.60 -0.25
CA SER A 94 8.09 -5.83 0.09
C SER A 94 8.19 -5.15 1.47
N LEU A 95 7.44 -4.05 1.64
CA LEU A 95 7.29 -3.26 2.87
C LEU A 95 5.92 -2.59 2.89
N PHE A 96 5.34 -2.45 4.07
CA PHE A 96 4.14 -1.65 4.31
C PHE A 96 4.27 -0.80 5.56
N SER A 97 3.55 0.31 5.63
CA SER A 97 3.43 1.11 6.84
C SER A 97 2.32 0.60 7.76
N ALA A 98 2.56 0.66 9.06
CA ALA A 98 1.64 0.21 10.08
C ALA A 98 1.61 1.16 11.27
N VAL A 99 0.57 1.02 12.10
CA VAL A 99 0.48 1.62 13.43
C VAL A 99 0.58 0.55 14.49
N ILE A 100 1.18 0.89 15.63
CA ILE A 100 1.20 -0.01 16.78
C ILE A 100 -0.22 -0.10 17.34
N LEU A 101 -0.72 -1.33 17.42
CA LEU A 101 -2.01 -1.64 18.00
C LEU A 101 -1.81 -1.99 19.47
N GLU A 102 -1.86 -0.96 20.31
CA GLU A 102 -1.74 -1.14 21.75
C GLU A 102 -3.03 -1.73 22.32
N SER A 103 -3.11 -3.07 22.29
CA SER A 103 -4.04 -3.90 23.05
C SER A 103 -5.52 -3.93 22.64
N LEU A 104 -5.78 -4.51 21.46
CA LEU A 104 -7.12 -5.05 21.17
C LEU A 104 -7.19 -6.54 21.52
N TYR A 105 -8.22 -6.90 22.28
CA TYR A 105 -8.66 -8.29 22.43
C TYR A 105 -9.58 -8.62 21.27
N THR A 106 -9.03 -9.13 20.18
CA THR A 106 -9.81 -9.42 18.99
C THR A 106 -10.34 -10.85 19.04
N TRP A 107 -11.62 -10.99 18.72
CA TRP A 107 -12.31 -12.25 18.64
C TRP A 107 -12.93 -12.38 17.24
N ARG A 108 -12.85 -13.57 16.66
CA ARG A 108 -13.48 -13.90 15.39
C ARG A 108 -14.66 -14.82 15.64
N LYS A 109 -15.83 -14.46 15.12
CA LYS A 109 -17.01 -15.31 15.14
C LYS A 109 -16.82 -16.46 14.14
N GLN A 110 -16.95 -17.70 14.61
CA GLN A 110 -17.06 -18.89 13.77
C GLN A 110 -18.35 -19.63 14.14
N LYS A 111 -19.33 -19.63 13.22
CA LYS A 111 -20.69 -20.14 13.47
C LYS A 111 -21.33 -19.50 14.71
N ARG A 112 -21.46 -20.25 15.81
CA ARG A 112 -22.05 -19.83 17.09
C ARG A 112 -20.99 -19.55 18.17
N GLU A 113 -19.72 -19.66 17.84
CA GLU A 113 -18.60 -19.51 18.78
C GLU A 113 -17.79 -18.25 18.50
N LEU A 114 -17.11 -17.75 19.55
CA LEU A 114 -16.12 -16.69 19.45
C LEU A 114 -14.74 -17.28 19.73
N ILE A 115 -13.81 -17.08 18.80
CA ILE A 115 -12.43 -17.55 18.91
C ILE A 115 -11.51 -16.35 19.07
N SER A 116 -10.70 -16.34 20.12
CA SER A 116 -9.70 -15.31 20.33
C SER A 116 -8.63 -15.36 19.21
N VAL A 117 -8.27 -14.20 18.66
CA VAL A 117 -7.32 -14.07 17.55
C VAL A 117 -5.99 -13.49 18.02
N SER A 118 -6.03 -12.48 18.89
CA SER A 118 -4.82 -11.71 19.27
C SER A 118 -4.17 -12.13 20.59
N TYR A 119 -4.77 -13.05 21.35
CA TYR A 119 -4.29 -13.42 22.68
C TYR A 119 -4.85 -14.76 23.18
N ASP A 120 -4.21 -15.34 24.19
CA ASP A 120 -4.80 -16.44 24.95
C ASP A 120 -5.79 -15.88 25.99
N TYR A 121 -7.08 -16.19 25.83
CA TYR A 121 -8.12 -15.71 26.73
C TYR A 121 -8.14 -16.44 28.09
N LYS A 122 -7.53 -17.64 28.16
CA LYS A 122 -7.41 -18.41 29.40
C LYS A 122 -6.23 -17.94 30.25
N ASN A 123 -5.24 -17.30 29.62
CA ASN A 123 -4.07 -16.73 30.30
C ASN A 123 -3.86 -15.26 29.92
N ARG A 124 -4.65 -14.38 30.54
CA ARG A 124 -4.69 -12.94 30.19
C ARG A 124 -3.58 -12.16 30.89
N VAL A 125 -2.44 -12.00 30.22
CA VAL A 125 -1.30 -11.18 30.69
C VAL A 125 -1.62 -9.68 30.71
N ARG A 126 -0.84 -8.89 31.46
CA ARG A 126 -1.03 -7.43 31.55
C ARG A 126 -0.69 -6.75 30.22
N ARG A 127 -1.24 -5.55 29.95
CA ARG A 127 -1.07 -4.85 28.65
C ARG A 127 0.39 -4.61 28.31
N GLN A 128 1.18 -4.18 29.28
CA GLN A 128 2.60 -3.85 29.15
C GLN A 128 3.50 -5.07 28.89
N GLU A 129 3.03 -6.28 29.18
CA GLU A 129 3.77 -7.53 28.98
C GLU A 129 3.52 -8.14 27.60
N ARG A 130 2.69 -7.50 26.76
CA ARG A 130 2.32 -8.06 25.47
C ARG A 130 3.30 -7.69 24.37
N PRO A 131 3.56 -8.63 23.44
CA PRO A 131 4.20 -8.26 22.20
C PRO A 131 3.31 -7.25 21.44
N PRO A 132 3.90 -6.23 20.80
CA PRO A 132 3.14 -5.29 20.01
C PRO A 132 2.51 -5.99 18.80
N LEU A 133 1.29 -5.60 18.50
CA LEU A 133 0.64 -5.93 17.24
C LEU A 133 0.71 -4.72 16.32
N TYR A 134 0.74 -4.96 15.02
CA TYR A 134 0.80 -3.91 14.02
C TYR A 134 -0.42 -4.01 13.13
N LEU A 135 -1.07 -2.88 12.90
CA LEU A 135 -2.19 -2.75 11.99
C LEU A 135 -1.72 -1.99 10.76
N GLU A 136 -1.83 -2.60 9.57
CA GLU A 136 -1.64 -1.91 8.30
C GLU A 136 -2.51 -0.65 8.25
N ASN A 137 -1.92 0.47 7.83
CA ASN A 137 -2.62 1.76 7.81
C ASN A 137 -2.95 2.27 6.40
N GLY A 138 -2.61 1.51 5.35
CA GLY A 138 -2.89 1.87 3.96
C GLY A 138 -2.06 3.03 3.40
N SER A 139 -1.12 3.58 4.18
CA SER A 139 -0.44 4.83 3.83
C SER A 139 0.67 4.64 2.80
N ILE A 140 1.55 3.66 3.01
CA ILE A 140 2.72 3.35 2.17
C ILE A 140 2.81 1.84 1.98
N TYR A 141 2.92 1.42 0.72
CA TYR A 141 3.38 0.09 0.33
C TYR A 141 4.57 0.23 -0.62
N ILE A 142 5.68 -0.45 -0.35
CA ILE A 142 6.86 -0.46 -1.22
C ILE A 142 7.15 -1.89 -1.61
N PHE A 143 7.24 -2.17 -2.91
CA PHE A 143 7.51 -3.52 -3.37
C PHE A 143 8.17 -3.52 -4.74
N LYS A 144 8.88 -4.60 -5.04
CA LYS A 144 9.45 -4.83 -6.38
C LYS A 144 8.34 -5.27 -7.34
N PRO A 145 8.33 -4.81 -8.61
CA PRO A 145 7.29 -5.20 -9.57
C PRO A 145 7.13 -6.71 -9.75
N GLU A 146 8.22 -7.47 -9.60
CA GLU A 146 8.21 -8.93 -9.72
C GLU A 146 7.36 -9.62 -8.63
N VAL A 147 7.30 -9.04 -7.42
CA VAL A 147 6.49 -9.57 -6.30
C VAL A 147 5.01 -9.60 -6.69
N LEU A 148 4.51 -8.47 -7.21
CA LEU A 148 3.12 -8.35 -7.66
C LEU A 148 2.79 -9.31 -8.82
N VAL A 149 3.72 -9.51 -9.74
CA VAL A 149 3.52 -10.43 -10.87
C VAL A 149 3.50 -11.88 -10.39
N LYS A 150 4.45 -12.26 -9.52
CA LYS A 150 4.63 -13.62 -9.03
C LYS A 150 3.53 -14.06 -8.07
N TYR A 151 3.15 -13.21 -7.13
CA TYR A 151 2.25 -13.57 -6.03
C TYR A 151 0.84 -13.02 -6.19
N ASN A 152 0.59 -12.17 -7.19
CA ASN A 152 -0.67 -11.41 -7.32
C ASN A 152 -0.99 -10.64 -6.02
N ASN A 153 0.06 -10.20 -5.31
CA ASN A 153 -0.02 -9.45 -4.08
C ASN A 153 1.26 -8.62 -3.93
N ARG A 154 1.16 -7.52 -3.18
CA ARG A 154 2.26 -6.58 -2.93
C ARG A 154 3.07 -6.97 -1.71
#